data_AF-A0A7R9UPF7-F1
#
_entry.id   AF-A0A7R9UPF7-F1
#
_cell.length_a   1.000
_cell.length_b   1.000
_cell.length_c   1.000
_cell.angle_alpha   90.00
_cell.angle_beta   90.00
_cell.angle_gamma   90.00
#
_symmetry.space_group_name_H-M   'P 1'
#
loop_
_entity.id
_entity.type
_entity.pdbx_description
1 polymer ?
#
loop_
_entity_poly.entity_id
_entity_poly.type
_entity_poly.pdbx_seq_one_letter_code
_entity_poly.pdbx_strand_id
1 'polypeptide(L)'
;ELCVESKSLADLTESFKSGRLHHQVETMCRHYREPVLLIELDPNRPFMLIHPAELNGDIAPGALTSKLCLLLLHFPQLRLVWAHGSASTVAHFDGLKARRDQPDADAAVAAGQETELPGGDGSAGFSLVAQDMLRRMPGVNAHNVHKLMRRAGSLRGLAQM
;
A
#
# COMPACT_ATOMS: atom_id res chain seq x y z
N GLU A 1 0.05 8.37 -14.35
CA GLU A 1 -0.24 9.62 -13.59
C GLU A 1 -1.04 9.37 -12.32
N LEU A 2 -2.25 8.82 -12.44
CA LEU A 2 -3.16 8.48 -11.34
C LEU A 2 -3.20 6.97 -11.13
N CYS A 3 -3.35 6.52 -9.90
CA CYS A 3 -3.83 5.17 -9.59
C CYS A 3 -4.89 5.22 -8.49
N VAL A 4 -5.80 4.24 -8.49
CA VAL A 4 -6.89 4.16 -7.52
C VAL A 4 -6.90 2.78 -6.89
N GLU A 5 -6.78 2.72 -5.57
CA GLU A 5 -7.04 1.52 -4.77
C GLU A 5 -8.45 1.63 -4.19
N SER A 6 -9.35 0.71 -4.56
CA SER A 6 -10.72 0.67 -4.02
C SER A 6 -10.82 -0.32 -2.87
N LYS A 7 -11.42 0.09 -1.75
CA LYS A 7 -11.65 -0.76 -0.58
C LYS A 7 -13.02 -0.55 0.05
N SER A 8 -13.66 -1.66 0.42
CA SER A 8 -14.78 -1.64 1.36
C SER A 8 -14.31 -1.26 2.77
N LEU A 9 -15.23 -0.84 3.65
CA LEU A 9 -14.89 -0.53 5.04
C LEU A 9 -14.33 -1.75 5.82
N ALA A 10 -14.84 -2.95 5.50
CA ALA A 10 -14.35 -4.21 6.08
C ALA A 10 -12.91 -4.50 5.64
N ASP A 11 -12.65 -4.45 4.33
CA ASP A 11 -11.30 -4.67 3.78
C ASP A 11 -10.31 -3.59 4.23
N LEU A 12 -10.78 -2.35 4.38
CA LEU A 12 -9.97 -1.25 4.91
C LEU A 12 -9.48 -1.60 6.32
N THR A 13 -10.40 -2.03 7.20
CA THR A 13 -10.08 -2.42 8.58
C THR A 13 -9.10 -3.58 8.62
N GLU A 14 -9.30 -4.63 7.81
CA GLU A 14 -8.41 -5.79 7.76
C GLU A 14 -7.04 -5.48 7.15
N SER A 15 -7.01 -4.65 6.12
CA SER A 15 -5.75 -4.24 5.48
C SER A 15 -4.91 -3.34 6.38
N PHE A 16 -5.53 -2.56 7.28
CA PHE A 16 -4.81 -1.88 8.36
C PHE A 16 -4.28 -2.85 9.43
N LYS A 17 -5.04 -3.90 9.78
CA LYS A 17 -4.58 -4.90 10.76
C LYS A 17 -3.39 -5.70 10.25
N SER A 18 -3.39 -6.06 8.96
CA SER A 18 -2.34 -6.85 8.33
C SER A 18 -1.15 -6.02 7.83
N GLY A 19 -1.24 -4.68 7.84
CA GLY A 19 -0.23 -3.79 7.24
C GLY A 19 -0.27 -3.75 5.70
N ARG A 20 -1.12 -4.55 5.05
CA ARG A 20 -1.25 -4.65 3.60
C ARG A 20 -1.50 -3.29 2.93
N LEU A 21 -2.37 -2.45 3.52
CA LEU A 21 -2.69 -1.13 2.96
C LEU A 21 -1.46 -0.21 2.88
N HIS A 22 -0.60 -0.24 3.89
CA HIS A 22 0.60 0.60 3.92
C HIS A 22 1.50 0.27 2.73
N HIS A 23 1.76 -1.01 2.48
CA HIS A 23 2.61 -1.46 1.39
C HIS A 23 2.01 -1.14 0.01
N GLN A 24 0.69 -1.29 -0.14
CA GLN A 24 -0.01 -0.90 -1.37
C GLN A 24 0.15 0.61 -1.62
N VAL A 25 -0.09 1.45 -0.61
CA VAL A 25 0.04 2.90 -0.73
C VAL A 25 1.48 3.34 -0.98
N GLU A 26 2.45 2.72 -0.32
CA GLU A 26 3.88 2.97 -0.55
C GLU A 26 4.26 2.75 -2.02
N THR A 27 3.79 1.63 -2.58
CA THR A 27 3.99 1.28 -3.99
C THR A 27 3.29 2.28 -4.91
N MET A 28 2.03 2.60 -4.64
CA MET A 28 1.28 3.60 -5.41
C MET A 28 2.02 4.94 -5.43
N CYS A 29 2.49 5.39 -4.27
CA CYS A 29 3.26 6.63 -4.08
C CYS A 29 4.60 6.65 -4.83
N ARG A 30 5.19 5.47 -5.10
CA ARG A 30 6.45 5.34 -5.83
C ARG A 30 6.25 5.46 -7.35
N HIS A 31 5.16 4.91 -7.87
CA HIS A 31 4.94 4.78 -9.32
C HIS A 31 3.96 5.80 -9.90
N TYR A 32 3.11 6.37 -9.07
CA TYR A 32 2.04 7.28 -9.51
C TYR A 32 2.13 8.60 -8.77
N ARG A 33 1.96 9.69 -9.53
CA ARG A 33 1.97 11.06 -9.02
C ARG A 33 0.75 11.36 -8.16
N GLU A 34 -0.38 10.74 -8.50
CA GLU A 34 -1.66 10.95 -7.82
C GLU A 34 -2.20 9.60 -7.33
N PRO A 35 -1.74 9.11 -6.17
CA PRO A 35 -2.33 7.93 -5.55
C PRO A 35 -3.65 8.30 -4.87
N VAL A 36 -4.69 7.52 -5.13
CA VAL A 36 -6.03 7.71 -4.55
C VAL A 36 -6.49 6.44 -3.86
N LEU A 37 -6.89 6.57 -2.60
CA LEU A 37 -7.61 5.52 -1.88
C LEU A 37 -9.11 5.86 -1.91
N LEU A 38 -9.88 5.02 -2.62
CA LEU A 38 -11.33 5.09 -2.67
C LEU A 38 -11.91 4.18 -1.60
N ILE A 39 -12.68 4.74 -0.69
CA ILE A 39 -13.38 4.01 0.37
C ILE A 39 -14.85 3.90 -0.01
N GLU A 40 -15.29 2.68 -0.29
CA GLU A 40 -16.66 2.36 -0.66
C GLU A 40 -17.48 2.01 0.60
N LEU A 41 -18.52 2.81 0.82
CA LEU A 41 -19.48 2.67 1.90
C LEU A 41 -20.73 1.94 1.40
N ASP A 42 -21.27 1.06 2.26
CA ASP A 42 -22.50 0.32 2.00
C ASP A 42 -23.69 1.29 1.81
N PRO A 43 -24.42 1.23 0.68
CA PRO A 43 -25.55 2.11 0.41
C PRO A 43 -26.73 1.91 1.38
N ASN A 44 -26.78 0.77 2.09
CA ASN A 44 -27.81 0.50 3.09
C ASN A 44 -27.49 1.06 4.48
N ARG A 45 -26.30 1.66 4.65
CA ARG A 45 -25.85 2.28 5.90
C ARG A 45 -25.80 3.79 5.76
N PRO A 46 -25.87 4.56 6.86
CA PRO A 46 -25.59 5.99 6.80
C PRO A 46 -24.22 6.29 6.19
N PHE A 47 -24.10 7.39 5.43
CA PHE A 47 -22.85 7.83 4.82
C PHE A 47 -21.87 8.37 5.88
N MET A 48 -21.25 7.46 6.62
CA MET A 48 -20.33 7.78 7.71
C MET A 48 -19.23 6.73 7.80
N LEU A 49 -17.99 7.15 8.03
CA LEU A 49 -16.87 6.23 8.26
C LEU A 49 -16.98 5.56 9.64
N ILE A 50 -17.32 6.34 10.66
CA ILE A 50 -17.49 5.89 12.05
C ILE A 50 -18.75 6.55 12.60
N HIS A 51 -19.51 5.82 13.42
CA HIS A 51 -20.67 6.39 14.10
C HIS A 51 -20.22 7.41 15.16
N PRO A 52 -20.88 8.59 15.30
CA PRO A 52 -20.46 9.60 16.29
C PRO A 52 -20.36 9.07 17.72
N ALA A 53 -21.19 8.09 18.09
CA ALA A 53 -21.13 7.43 19.41
C ALA A 53 -19.86 6.59 19.64
N GLU A 54 -19.15 6.20 18.58
CA GLU A 54 -17.88 5.47 18.63
C GLU A 54 -16.66 6.41 18.62
N LEU A 55 -16.88 7.71 18.44
CA LEU A 55 -15.83 8.72 18.58
C LEU A 55 -15.60 8.98 20.07
N ASN A 56 -14.64 8.25 20.63
CA ASN A 56 -14.14 8.52 21.98
C ASN A 56 -13.39 9.87 21.96
N GLY A 57 -13.43 10.60 23.07
CA GLY A 57 -12.70 11.88 23.20
C GLY A 57 -11.17 11.73 23.09
N ASP A 58 -10.66 10.51 23.25
CA ASP A 58 -9.24 10.20 23.22
C ASP A 58 -8.80 9.53 21.91
N ILE A 59 -7.57 9.85 21.47
CA ILE A 59 -6.94 9.23 20.29
C ILE A 59 -6.53 7.80 20.64
N ALA A 60 -7.27 6.81 20.14
CA ALA A 60 -6.92 5.41 20.31
C ALA A 60 -6.05 4.89 19.15
N PRO A 61 -4.88 4.27 19.40
CA PRO A 61 -4.01 3.72 18.33
C PRO A 61 -4.69 2.62 17.49
N GLY A 62 -5.66 1.91 18.08
CA GLY A 62 -6.43 0.88 17.41
C GLY A 62 -7.55 1.40 16.51
N ALA A 63 -7.97 2.65 16.69
CA ALA A 63 -9.11 3.21 15.96
C ALA A 63 -8.79 3.41 14.48
N LEU A 64 -9.78 3.14 13.63
CA LEU A 64 -9.65 3.26 12.18
C LEU A 64 -9.32 4.70 11.77
N THR A 65 -9.94 5.70 12.40
CA THR A 65 -9.64 7.13 12.18
C THR A 65 -8.19 7.46 12.49
N SER A 66 -7.66 7.03 13.64
CA SER A 66 -6.26 7.26 13.99
C SER A 66 -5.30 6.66 12.96
N LYS A 67 -5.57 5.42 12.52
CA LYS A 67 -4.75 4.74 11.50
C LYS A 67 -4.84 5.41 10.14
N LEU A 68 -6.03 5.89 9.74
CA LEU A 68 -6.23 6.64 8.51
C LEU A 68 -5.48 7.98 8.55
N CYS A 69 -5.56 8.72 9.67
CA CYS A 69 -4.79 9.95 9.87
C CYS A 69 -3.28 9.69 9.78
N LEU A 70 -2.77 8.64 10.45
CA LEU A 70 -1.36 8.26 10.38
C LEU A 70 -0.92 7.91 8.95
N LEU A 71 -1.76 7.20 8.19
CA LEU A 71 -1.49 6.88 6.79
C LEU A 71 -1.35 8.15 5.94
N LEU A 72 -2.25 9.12 6.10
CA LEU A 72 -2.20 10.39 5.37
C LEU A 72 -1.01 11.26 5.76
N LEU A 73 -0.64 11.26 7.05
CA LEU A 73 0.55 11.95 7.52
C LEU A 73 1.83 11.34 6.94
N HIS A 74 1.89 10.02 6.81
CA HIS A 74 3.03 9.31 6.23
C HIS A 74 3.11 9.49 4.70
N PHE A 75 1.96 9.54 4.02
CA PHE A 75 1.86 9.65 2.56
C PHE A 75 1.09 10.92 2.17
N PRO A 76 1.72 12.11 2.22
CA PRO A 76 1.03 13.39 2.01
C PRO A 76 0.45 13.58 0.60
N GLN A 77 0.91 12.80 -0.38
CA GLN A 77 0.37 12.79 -1.75
C GLN A 77 -0.89 11.90 -1.91
N LEU A 78 -1.20 11.03 -0.95
CA LEU A 78 -2.38 10.17 -0.98
C LEU A 78 -3.65 11.01 -0.82
N ARG A 79 -4.60 10.84 -1.75
CA ARG A 79 -5.91 11.49 -1.69
C ARG A 79 -6.99 10.48 -1.33
N LEU A 80 -7.98 10.92 -0.55
CA LEU A 80 -9.14 10.11 -0.19
C LEU A 80 -10.35 10.47 -1.02
N VAL A 81 -11.07 9.46 -1.48
CA VAL A 81 -12.39 9.58 -2.10
C VAL A 81 -13.35 8.67 -1.33
N TRP A 82 -14.53 9.20 -1.02
CA TRP A 82 -15.61 8.47 -0.35
C TRP A 82 -16.71 8.21 -1.36
N ALA A 83 -17.08 6.95 -1.55
CA ALA A 83 -18.17 6.57 -2.45
C ALA A 83 -19.28 5.89 -1.68
N HIS A 84 -20.53 6.23 -1.99
CA HIS A 84 -21.71 5.59 -1.38
C HIS A 84 -22.35 4.61 -2.36
N GLY A 85 -21.90 3.35 -2.28
CA GLY A 85 -22.26 2.30 -3.22
C GLY A 85 -21.64 2.45 -4.61
N SER A 86 -21.82 1.41 -5.42
CA SER A 86 -21.15 1.22 -6.70
C SER A 86 -21.50 2.29 -7.75
N ALA A 87 -22.74 2.80 -7.76
CA ALA A 87 -23.14 3.87 -8.67
C ALA A 87 -22.34 5.17 -8.43
N SER A 88 -22.12 5.52 -7.16
CA SER A 88 -21.26 6.65 -6.78
C SER A 88 -19.81 6.38 -7.18
N THR A 89 -19.30 5.17 -6.95
CA THR A 89 -17.96 4.75 -7.35
C THR A 89 -17.72 4.94 -8.85
N VAL A 90 -18.66 4.51 -9.70
CA VAL A 90 -18.57 4.68 -11.16
C VAL A 90 -18.55 6.16 -11.53
N ALA A 91 -19.44 6.98 -10.96
CA ALA A 91 -19.45 8.42 -11.21
C ALA A 91 -18.13 9.10 -10.81
N HIS A 92 -17.50 8.65 -9.71
CA HIS A 92 -16.16 9.10 -9.34
C HIS A 92 -15.11 8.69 -10.37
N PHE A 93 -15.14 7.47 -10.88
CA PHE A 93 -14.21 7.02 -11.91
C PHE A 93 -14.36 7.81 -13.21
N ASP A 94 -15.59 8.14 -13.64
CA ASP A 94 -15.83 8.99 -14.80
C ASP A 94 -15.22 10.39 -14.61
N GLY A 95 -15.41 10.98 -13.42
CA GLY A 95 -14.82 12.27 -13.07
C GLY A 95 -13.29 12.23 -12.96
N LEU A 96 -12.72 11.16 -12.41
CA LEU A 96 -11.28 10.95 -12.32
C LEU A 96 -10.65 10.69 -13.68
N LYS A 97 -11.38 10.08 -14.63
CA LYS A 97 -10.88 9.85 -15.99
C LYS A 97 -11.00 11.10 -16.86
N ALA A 98 -11.92 12.01 -16.55
CA ALA A 98 -12.15 13.20 -17.35
C ALA A 98 -10.84 13.98 -17.62
N ARG A 99 -10.58 14.27 -18.90
CA ARG A 99 -9.39 15.01 -19.38
C ARG A 99 -8.03 14.34 -19.11
N ARG A 100 -8.02 13.02 -18.91
CA ARG A 100 -6.79 12.22 -18.86
C ARG A 100 -6.71 11.29 -20.06
N ASP A 101 -5.49 10.97 -20.46
CA ASP A 101 -5.23 9.99 -21.51
C ASP A 101 -5.60 8.57 -21.05
N GLN A 102 -5.71 7.65 -22.00
CA GLN A 102 -5.95 6.25 -21.68
C GLN A 102 -4.72 5.64 -20.98
N PRO A 103 -4.93 4.75 -19.98
CA PRO A 103 -3.83 4.10 -19.30
C PRO A 103 -3.09 3.16 -20.26
N ASP A 104 -1.76 3.16 -20.14
CA ASP A 104 -0.88 2.20 -20.80
C ASP A 104 -0.81 0.91 -19.97
N ALA A 105 -1.22 -0.20 -20.58
CA ALA A 105 -1.27 -1.51 -19.92
C ALA A 105 0.14 -2.05 -19.61
N ASP A 106 1.11 -1.86 -20.50
CA ASP A 106 2.46 -2.40 -20.34
C ASP A 106 3.18 -1.67 -19.20
N ALA A 107 3.02 -0.34 -19.14
CA ALA A 107 3.56 0.47 -18.05
C ALA A 107 2.94 0.10 -16.68
N ALA A 108 1.63 -0.18 -16.64
CA ALA A 108 0.95 -0.60 -15.42
C ALA A 108 1.45 -1.96 -14.91
N VAL A 109 1.67 -2.92 -15.81
CA VAL A 109 2.22 -4.24 -15.47
C VAL A 109 3.64 -4.12 -14.93
N ALA A 110 4.49 -3.32 -15.57
CA ALA A 110 5.87 -3.10 -15.11
C ALA A 110 5.91 -2.50 -13.68
N ALA A 111 5.06 -1.50 -13.40
CA ALA A 111 4.93 -0.91 -12.06
C ALA A 111 4.44 -1.93 -11.02
N GLY A 112 3.54 -2.83 -11.39
CA GLY A 112 3.08 -3.93 -10.53
C GLY A 112 4.19 -4.94 -10.20
N GLN A 113 5.09 -5.23 -11.14
CA GLN A 113 6.19 -6.17 -10.95
C GLN A 113 7.32 -5.61 -10.06
N GLU A 114 7.60 -4.30 -10.11
CA GLU A 114 8.54 -3.65 -9.18
C GLU A 114 8.09 -3.72 -7.72
N THR A 115 6.80 -3.97 -7.47
CA THR A 115 6.23 -4.15 -6.13
C THR A 115 6.78 -5.42 -5.43
N GLU A 116 7.21 -6.42 -6.21
CA GLU A 116 7.92 -7.59 -5.69
C GLU A 116 9.41 -7.28 -5.39
N LEU A 117 9.81 -6.02 -5.26
CA LEU A 117 11.17 -5.62 -4.89
C LEU A 117 11.12 -4.48 -3.84
N PRO A 118 10.98 -4.80 -2.54
CA PRO A 118 11.12 -3.85 -1.45
C PRO A 118 12.59 -3.43 -1.35
N GLY A 119 12.85 -2.17 -1.66
CA GLY A 119 14.14 -1.51 -1.41
C GLY A 119 14.89 -1.15 -2.69
N GLY A 120 14.48 -0.05 -3.30
CA GLY A 120 15.36 0.72 -4.17
C GLY A 120 16.44 1.41 -3.34
N ASP A 121 17.52 0.68 -3.06
CA ASP A 121 18.86 1.27 -2.94
C ASP A 121 19.90 0.19 -3.31
N GLY A 122 20.40 0.22 -4.55
CA GLY A 122 21.54 -0.59 -5.02
C GLY A 122 21.37 -2.11 -5.14
N SER A 123 20.15 -2.64 -5.16
CA SER A 123 19.87 -4.10 -5.16
C SER A 123 19.52 -4.70 -6.53
N ALA A 124 19.80 -4.00 -7.64
CA ALA A 124 19.43 -4.38 -9.02
C ALA A 124 19.99 -5.73 -9.53
N GLY A 125 20.53 -6.59 -8.67
CA GLY A 125 21.01 -7.93 -9.01
C GLY A 125 20.70 -9.03 -7.99
N PHE A 126 19.88 -8.79 -6.96
CA PHE A 126 19.58 -9.82 -5.95
C PHE A 126 18.12 -10.28 -5.98
N SER A 127 17.90 -11.59 -5.85
CA SER A 127 16.57 -12.20 -5.78
C SER A 127 15.81 -11.75 -4.54
N LEU A 128 14.57 -11.26 -4.72
CA LEU A 128 13.69 -10.91 -3.61
C LEU A 128 13.48 -12.11 -2.67
N VAL A 129 13.20 -13.27 -3.25
CA VAL A 129 12.91 -14.49 -2.49
C VAL A 129 14.06 -14.83 -1.55
N ALA A 130 15.30 -14.64 -2.02
CA ALA A 130 16.48 -14.84 -1.19
C ALA A 130 16.61 -13.79 -0.08
N GLN A 131 16.29 -12.53 -0.37
CA GLN A 131 16.29 -11.44 0.62
C GLN A 131 15.24 -11.66 1.73
N ASP A 132 14.03 -12.07 1.37
CA ASP A 132 12.96 -12.34 2.33
C ASP A 132 13.24 -13.57 3.18
N MET A 133 13.79 -14.63 2.58
CA MET A 133 14.27 -15.80 3.31
C MET A 133 15.37 -15.40 4.31
N LEU A 134 16.29 -14.54 3.89
CA LEU A 134 17.34 -13.99 4.75
C LEU A 134 16.79 -13.21 5.93
N ARG A 135 15.83 -12.32 5.72
CA ARG A 135 15.23 -11.51 6.79
C ARG A 135 14.48 -12.33 7.84
N ARG A 136 14.07 -13.55 7.51
CA ARG A 136 13.44 -14.49 8.44
C ARG A 136 14.45 -15.34 9.24
N MET A 137 15.73 -15.29 8.89
CA MET A 137 16.76 -16.04 9.62
C MET A 137 17.13 -15.34 10.95
N PRO A 138 17.31 -16.10 12.04
CA PRO A 138 17.76 -15.55 13.31
C PRO A 138 19.06 -14.75 13.17
N GLY A 139 19.10 -13.56 13.75
CA GLY A 139 20.27 -12.67 13.72
C GLY A 139 20.42 -11.84 12.44
N VAL A 140 19.56 -12.01 11.43
CA VAL A 140 19.51 -11.13 10.26
C VAL A 140 18.59 -9.95 10.52
N ASN A 141 19.06 -8.75 10.20
CA ASN A 141 18.36 -7.49 10.40
C ASN A 141 18.60 -6.54 9.22
N ALA A 142 17.91 -5.40 9.21
CA ALA A 142 18.02 -4.40 8.14
C ALA A 142 19.46 -3.86 7.95
N HIS A 143 20.29 -3.87 9.00
CA HIS A 143 21.67 -3.39 8.94
C HIS A 143 22.65 -4.40 8.32
N ASN A 144 22.38 -5.71 8.43
CA ASN A 144 23.31 -6.75 7.99
C ASN A 144 22.86 -7.51 6.74
N VAL A 145 21.58 -7.48 6.37
CA VAL A 145 21.03 -8.25 5.24
C VAL A 145 21.77 -7.98 3.92
N HIS A 146 22.00 -6.70 3.58
CA HIS A 146 22.71 -6.35 2.34
C HIS A 146 24.21 -6.68 2.37
N LYS A 147 24.81 -6.75 3.57
CA LYS A 147 26.21 -7.20 3.72
C LYS A 147 26.31 -8.72 3.50
N LEU A 148 25.36 -9.48 4.05
CA LEU A 148 25.26 -10.93 3.86
C LEU A 148 25.03 -11.29 2.39
N MET A 149 24.08 -10.63 1.73
CA MET A 149 23.76 -10.88 0.32
C MET A 149 24.97 -10.63 -0.60
N ARG A 150 25.68 -9.50 -0.41
CA ARG A 150 26.88 -9.18 -1.19
C ARG A 150 28.03 -10.15 -0.94
N ARG A 151 28.18 -10.65 0.29
CA ARG A 151 29.29 -11.53 0.66
C ARG A 151 29.07 -12.97 0.22
N ALA A 152 27.85 -13.49 0.37
CA ALA A 152 27.54 -14.88 0.06
C ALA A 152 27.21 -15.10 -1.43
N GLY A 153 26.74 -14.07 -2.14
CA GLY A 153 26.36 -14.13 -3.56
C GLY A 153 25.13 -14.99 -3.89
N SER A 154 24.81 -15.97 -3.05
CA SER A 154 23.61 -16.82 -3.14
C SER A 154 23.30 -17.46 -1.78
N LEU A 155 22.08 -18.00 -1.62
CA LEU A 155 21.70 -18.77 -0.43
C LEU A 155 22.57 -20.03 -0.25
N ARG A 156 22.95 -20.68 -1.36
CA ARG A 156 23.88 -21.82 -1.32
C ARG A 156 25.25 -21.37 -0.83
N GLY A 157 25.75 -20.25 -1.34
CA GLY A 157 27.01 -19.66 -0.90
C GLY A 157 27.00 -19.41 0.60
N LEU A 158 25.90 -18.86 1.13
CA LEU A 158 25.74 -18.60 2.56
C LEU A 158 25.77 -19.88 3.40
N ALA A 159 25.12 -20.96 2.95
CA ALA A 159 25.11 -22.25 3.65
C ALA A 159 26.49 -22.96 3.64
N GLN A 160 27.41 -22.51 2.78
CA GLN A 160 28.76 -23.05 2.65
C GLN A 160 29.83 -22.16 3.32
N MET A 161 29.43 -21.05 3.96
CA MET A 161 30.31 -20.19 4.77
C MET A 161 30.43 -20.70 6.19
#